data_AF-A0A177ZTB1-F1
#
_entry.id   AF-A0A177ZTB1-F1
#
_cell.length_a   1.000
_cell.length_b   1.000
_cell.length_c   1.000
_cell.angle_alpha   90.00
_cell.angle_beta   90.00
_cell.angle_gamma   90.00
#
_symmetry.space_group_name_H-M   'P 1'
#
loop_
_entity.id
_entity.type
_entity.pdbx_description
1 polymer ?
#
loop_
_entity_poly.entity_id
_entity_poly.type
_entity_poly.pdbx_seq_one_letter_code
_entity_poly.pdbx_strand_id
1 'polypeptide(L)'
;MKVTLKIKKDNTVESIQHEVEPINLFQFQKALKVIKEVFDIAQKDEGLKSLLGDLFAAEESEENLDARFLASAMEAFEVLLINIPNKAFELLAAMSGIGYDDLMTQRMEDVFDVYDAILEVNDIEKLVKRAKKSLAVTKTKVSFLNLVRKATENTQA
;
A
#
# COMPACT_ATOMS: atom_id res chain seq x y z
N MET A 1 -11.63 0.13 -13.42
CA MET A 1 -11.21 -0.69 -14.58
C MET A 1 -11.69 -2.11 -14.37
N LYS A 2 -12.15 -2.83 -15.40
CA LYS A 2 -12.67 -4.19 -15.22
C LYS A 2 -11.61 -5.23 -15.58
N VAL A 3 -11.42 -6.19 -14.69
CA VAL A 3 -10.54 -7.34 -14.87
C VAL A 3 -11.36 -8.62 -14.83
N THR A 4 -10.89 -9.66 -15.52
CA THR A 4 -11.61 -10.94 -15.56
C THR A 4 -10.94 -11.92 -14.61
N LEU A 5 -11.72 -12.42 -13.65
CA LEU A 5 -11.33 -13.48 -12.74
C LEU A 5 -11.94 -14.80 -13.18
N LYS A 6 -11.18 -15.88 -13.08
CA LYS A 6 -11.63 -17.25 -13.33
C LYS A 6 -11.69 -17.99 -12.01
N ILE A 7 -12.89 -18.22 -11.50
CA ILE A 7 -13.11 -18.94 -10.24
C ILE A 7 -13.52 -20.38 -10.55
N LYS A 8 -12.81 -21.34 -9.97
CA LYS A 8 -13.17 -22.77 -10.06
C LYS A 8 -14.19 -23.09 -8.96
N LYS A 9 -15.41 -23.43 -9.36
CA LYS A 9 -16.41 -24.03 -8.45
C LYS A 9 -16.68 -25.46 -8.89
N ASP A 10 -16.44 -26.39 -7.97
CA ASP A 10 -16.69 -27.82 -8.05
C ASP A 10 -16.03 -28.57 -9.23
N ASN A 11 -16.37 -28.22 -10.48
CA ASN A 11 -15.73 -28.75 -11.69
C ASN A 11 -15.87 -27.83 -12.93
N THR A 12 -16.31 -26.59 -12.74
CA THR A 12 -16.54 -25.60 -13.81
C THR A 12 -15.75 -24.32 -13.52
N VAL A 13 -15.19 -23.73 -14.58
CA VAL A 13 -14.51 -22.43 -14.52
C VAL A 13 -15.55 -21.35 -14.84
N GLU A 14 -15.89 -20.52 -13.85
CA GLU A 14 -16.73 -19.35 -14.03
C GLU A 14 -15.86 -18.11 -14.23
N SER A 15 -16.12 -17.36 -15.30
CA SER A 15 -15.49 -16.05 -15.51
C SER A 15 -16.36 -14.97 -14.87
N ILE A 16 -15.81 -14.27 -13.89
CA ILE A 16 -16.45 -13.16 -13.18
C ILE A 16 -15.68 -11.89 -13.53
N GLN A 17 -16.41 -10.83 -13.88
CA GLN A 17 -15.78 -9.51 -14.02
C GLN A 17 -15.73 -8.83 -12.66
N HIS A 18 -14.53 -8.45 -12.26
CA HIS A 18 -14.28 -7.65 -11.08
C HIS A 18 -13.93 -6.23 -11.50
N GLU A 19 -14.53 -5.25 -10.84
CA GLU A 19 -14.19 -3.84 -11.06
C GLU A 19 -13.14 -3.41 -10.04
N VAL A 20 -11.95 -3.11 -10.51
CA VAL A 20 -10.92 -2.43 -9.72
C VAL A 20 -11.35 -0.98 -9.57
N GLU A 21 -11.68 -0.62 -8.34
CA GLU A 21 -12.11 0.71 -7.91
C GLU A 21 -10.96 1.49 -7.24
N PRO A 22 -11.07 2.82 -7.13
CA PRO A 22 -10.16 3.59 -6.30
C PRO A 22 -10.13 3.06 -4.87
N ILE A 23 -8.93 2.87 -4.32
CA ILE A 23 -8.75 2.29 -2.99
C ILE A 23 -9.47 3.11 -1.93
N ASN A 24 -10.25 2.42 -1.11
CA ASN A 24 -10.87 3.01 0.06
C ASN A 24 -9.92 2.97 1.28
N LEU A 25 -10.34 3.59 2.39
CA LEU A 25 -9.54 3.66 3.61
C LEU A 25 -9.18 2.28 4.18
N PHE A 26 -10.09 1.31 4.12
CA PHE A 26 -9.84 -0.04 4.64
C PHE A 26 -8.82 -0.79 3.78
N GLN A 27 -8.91 -0.68 2.46
CA GLN A 27 -7.93 -1.24 1.53
C GLN A 27 -6.55 -0.63 1.73
N PHE A 28 -6.50 0.71 1.89
CA PHE A 28 -5.26 1.42 2.21
C PHE A 28 -4.64 0.94 3.52
N GLN A 29 -5.41 0.82 4.60
CA GLN A 29 -4.92 0.30 5.88
C GLN A 29 -4.39 -1.14 5.78
N LYS A 30 -5.09 -2.01 5.03
CA LYS A 30 -4.63 -3.39 4.78
C LYS A 30 -3.31 -3.40 4.02
N ALA A 31 -3.20 -2.60 2.96
CA ALA A 31 -1.97 -2.48 2.18
C ALA A 31 -0.79 -2.03 3.05
N LEU A 32 -0.97 -0.99 3.88
CA LEU A 32 0.07 -0.53 4.82
C LEU A 32 0.50 -1.61 5.81
N LYS A 33 -0.45 -2.41 6.31
CA LYS A 33 -0.13 -3.52 7.21
C LYS A 33 0.75 -4.56 6.51
N VAL A 34 0.39 -4.96 5.28
CA VAL A 34 1.19 -5.91 4.48
C VAL A 34 2.59 -5.34 4.25
N ILE A 35 2.69 -4.05 3.92
CA ILE A 35 3.98 -3.39 3.69
C ILE A 35 4.84 -3.35 4.96
N LYS A 36 4.24 -3.06 6.12
CA LYS A 36 4.94 -3.15 7.40
C LYS A 36 5.48 -4.55 7.64
N GLU A 37 4.69 -5.58 7.37
CA GLU A 37 5.14 -6.97 7.49
C GLU A 37 6.28 -7.29 6.50
N VAL A 38 6.22 -6.79 5.26
CA VAL A 38 7.33 -6.88 4.30
C VAL A 38 8.60 -6.24 4.86
N PHE A 39 8.49 -5.04 5.43
CA PHE A 39 9.62 -4.35 6.04
C PHE A 39 10.19 -5.13 7.23
N ASP A 40 9.34 -5.65 8.11
CA ASP A 40 9.75 -6.47 9.25
C ASP A 40 10.45 -7.78 8.82
N ILE A 41 10.04 -8.36 7.68
CA ILE A 41 10.71 -9.52 7.07
C ILE A 41 12.05 -9.11 6.48
N ALA A 42 12.08 -8.02 5.70
CA ALA A 42 13.31 -7.50 5.08
C ALA A 42 14.36 -7.14 6.12
N GLN A 43 13.99 -6.60 7.28
CA GLN A 43 14.95 -6.31 8.35
C GLN A 43 15.62 -7.56 8.94
N LYS A 44 14.97 -8.72 8.86
CA LYS A 44 15.45 -9.99 9.43
C LYS A 44 16.22 -10.84 8.42
N ASP A 45 16.12 -10.52 7.14
CA ASP A 45 16.79 -11.23 6.05
C ASP A 45 17.77 -10.29 5.35
N GLU A 46 19.08 -10.53 5.50
CA GLU A 46 20.12 -9.64 4.97
C GLU A 46 20.07 -9.52 3.43
N GLY A 47 19.69 -10.58 2.73
CA GLY A 47 19.59 -10.58 1.27
C GLY A 47 18.43 -9.71 0.80
N LEU A 48 17.26 -9.90 1.42
CA LEU A 48 16.07 -9.11 1.15
C LEU A 48 16.23 -7.66 1.60
N LYS A 49 16.90 -7.42 2.73
CA LYS A 49 17.27 -6.09 3.21
C LYS A 49 18.11 -5.35 2.19
N SER A 50 19.03 -6.04 1.51
CA SER A 50 19.86 -5.45 0.46
C SER A 50 19.01 -5.12 -0.77
N LEU A 51 18.17 -6.05 -1.22
CA LEU A 51 17.31 -5.87 -2.40
C LEU A 51 16.28 -4.76 -2.24
N LEU A 52 15.67 -4.66 -1.05
CA LEU A 52 14.64 -3.69 -0.72
C LEU A 52 15.22 -2.46 0.00
N GLY A 53 16.52 -2.48 0.32
CA GLY A 53 17.22 -1.46 1.06
C GLY A 53 17.15 -0.14 0.33
N ASP A 54 17.52 -0.11 -0.96
CA ASP A 54 17.48 1.12 -1.76
C ASP A 54 16.04 1.62 -2.02
N LEU A 55 15.07 0.69 -2.11
CA LEU A 55 13.64 0.99 -2.30
C LEU A 55 12.99 1.58 -1.04
N PHE A 56 13.44 1.18 0.14
CA PHE A 56 12.93 1.64 1.44
C PHE A 56 13.88 2.57 2.20
N ALA A 57 15.06 2.86 1.67
CA ALA A 57 16.08 3.74 2.27
C ALA A 57 15.63 5.20 2.40
N ALA A 58 14.48 5.56 1.81
CA ALA A 58 13.83 6.84 2.01
C ALA A 58 13.19 6.97 3.41
N GLU A 59 14.06 7.12 4.41
CA GLU A 59 13.91 7.74 5.74
C GLU A 59 13.48 6.91 6.95
N GLU A 60 14.39 6.94 7.95
CA GLU A 60 14.23 6.71 9.40
C GLU A 60 13.31 7.73 10.10
N SER A 61 12.39 8.37 9.37
CA SER A 61 11.46 9.35 9.94
C SER A 61 10.07 8.71 10.07
N GLU A 62 9.71 8.29 11.29
CA GLU A 62 8.38 7.70 11.60
C GLU A 62 7.18 8.51 11.08
N GLU A 63 7.36 9.81 10.79
CA GLU A 63 6.30 10.72 10.33
C GLU A 63 5.98 10.63 8.81
N ASN A 64 6.78 9.97 7.98
CA ASN A 64 6.60 9.93 6.51
C ASN A 64 6.32 8.52 5.94
N LEU A 65 6.22 7.51 6.82
CA LEU A 65 6.32 6.10 6.46
C LEU A 65 5.23 5.63 5.48
N ASP A 66 3.97 5.96 5.70
CA ASP A 66 2.89 5.14 5.12
C ASP A 66 2.72 5.27 3.59
N ALA A 67 2.68 6.50 3.11
CA ALA A 67 2.24 6.73 1.74
C ALA A 67 3.35 6.43 0.71
N ARG A 68 4.59 6.87 0.99
CA ARG A 68 5.73 6.57 0.12
C ARG A 68 6.03 5.08 0.08
N PHE A 69 5.92 4.38 1.20
CA PHE A 69 6.12 2.93 1.25
C PHE A 69 5.13 2.18 0.37
N LEU A 70 3.88 2.66 0.23
CA LEU A 70 2.92 2.06 -0.71
C LEU A 70 3.40 2.17 -2.17
N ALA A 71 3.91 3.34 -2.58
CA ALA A 71 4.48 3.51 -3.92
C ALA A 71 5.71 2.62 -4.12
N SER A 72 6.66 2.66 -3.18
CA SER A 72 7.88 1.83 -3.24
C SER A 72 7.57 0.34 -3.23
N ALA A 73 6.56 -0.12 -2.50
CA ALA A 73 6.17 -1.53 -2.48
C ALA A 73 5.53 -1.98 -3.80
N MET A 74 4.77 -1.10 -4.46
CA MET A 74 4.22 -1.37 -5.80
C MET A 74 5.32 -1.36 -6.87
N GLU A 75 6.29 -0.45 -6.79
CA GLU A 75 7.47 -0.45 -7.66
C GLU A 75 8.33 -1.70 -7.44
N ALA A 76 8.45 -2.14 -6.19
CA ALA A 76 9.18 -3.35 -5.81
C ALA A 76 8.38 -4.65 -6.06
N PHE A 77 7.22 -4.59 -6.70
CA PHE A 77 6.30 -5.73 -6.76
C PHE A 77 6.95 -6.99 -7.34
N GLU A 78 7.79 -6.86 -8.39
CA GLU A 78 8.54 -7.98 -8.95
C GLU A 78 9.49 -8.63 -7.93
N VAL A 79 10.20 -7.81 -7.15
CA VAL A 79 11.10 -8.29 -6.09
C VAL A 79 10.30 -9.00 -5.01
N LEU A 80 9.14 -8.46 -4.62
CA LEU A 80 8.24 -9.10 -3.67
C LEU A 80 7.70 -10.42 -4.20
N LEU A 81 7.31 -10.47 -5.47
CA LEU A 81 6.77 -11.68 -6.10
C LEU A 81 7.80 -12.81 -6.14
N ILE A 82 9.08 -12.48 -6.39
CA ILE A 82 10.17 -13.46 -6.45
C ILE A 82 10.57 -13.96 -5.06
N ASN A 83 10.70 -13.05 -4.10
CA ASN A 83 11.34 -13.36 -2.80
C ASN A 83 10.33 -13.65 -1.68
N ILE A 84 9.16 -13.01 -1.73
CA ILE A 84 8.10 -13.15 -0.71
C ILE A 84 6.72 -13.18 -1.39
N PRO A 85 6.45 -14.17 -2.26
CA PRO A 85 5.25 -14.19 -3.11
C PRO A 85 3.96 -14.01 -2.32
N ASN A 86 3.85 -14.61 -1.13
CA ASN A 86 2.67 -14.47 -0.28
C ASN A 86 2.36 -12.99 0.04
N LYS A 87 3.39 -12.17 0.31
CA LYS A 87 3.20 -10.74 0.59
C LYS A 87 2.90 -9.92 -0.66
N ALA A 88 3.45 -10.30 -1.81
CA ALA A 88 3.06 -9.70 -3.08
C ALA A 88 1.56 -9.89 -3.36
N PHE A 89 1.06 -11.12 -3.21
CA PHE A 89 -0.35 -11.43 -3.41
C PHE A 89 -1.27 -10.82 -2.34
N GLU A 90 -0.86 -10.76 -1.07
CA GLU A 90 -1.59 -10.05 -0.03
C GLU A 90 -1.72 -8.55 -0.33
N LEU A 91 -0.65 -7.93 -0.86
CA LEU A 91 -0.66 -6.52 -1.26
C LEU A 91 -1.63 -6.29 -2.43
N LEU A 92 -1.55 -7.12 -3.48
CA LEU A 92 -2.48 -7.07 -4.61
C LEU A 92 -3.93 -7.27 -4.18
N ALA A 93 -4.20 -8.23 -3.30
CA ALA A 93 -5.54 -8.48 -2.77
C ALA A 93 -6.08 -7.27 -2.00
N ALA A 94 -5.24 -6.67 -1.16
CA ALA A 94 -5.60 -5.48 -0.41
C ALA A 94 -5.96 -4.31 -1.34
N MET A 95 -5.21 -4.13 -2.42
CA MET A 95 -5.37 -2.99 -3.33
C MET A 95 -6.46 -3.18 -4.39
N SER A 96 -6.62 -4.39 -4.93
CA SER A 96 -7.67 -4.70 -5.92
C SER A 96 -9.05 -4.90 -5.30
N GLY A 97 -9.10 -5.26 -4.02
CA GLY A 97 -10.34 -5.72 -3.38
C GLY A 97 -10.74 -7.14 -3.79
N ILE A 98 -9.87 -7.88 -4.49
CA ILE A 98 -10.06 -9.28 -4.84
C ILE A 98 -9.58 -10.15 -3.66
N GLY A 99 -10.27 -11.27 -3.41
CA GLY A 99 -9.86 -12.23 -2.40
C GLY A 99 -8.45 -12.80 -2.68
N TYR A 100 -7.65 -13.00 -1.64
CA TYR A 100 -6.31 -13.57 -1.76
C TYR A 100 -6.32 -14.94 -2.46
N ASP A 101 -7.22 -15.83 -2.03
CA ASP A 101 -7.36 -17.17 -2.61
C ASP A 101 -7.81 -17.12 -4.08
N ASP A 102 -8.71 -16.18 -4.40
CA ASP A 102 -9.15 -15.97 -5.78
C ASP A 102 -7.98 -15.52 -6.65
N LEU A 103 -7.16 -14.56 -6.19
CA LEU A 103 -5.96 -14.10 -6.89
C LEU A 103 -4.92 -15.21 -7.10
N MET A 104 -4.65 -16.02 -6.08
CA MET A 104 -3.65 -17.09 -6.12
C MET A 104 -4.01 -18.24 -7.09
N THR A 105 -5.29 -18.34 -7.47
CA THR A 105 -5.76 -19.35 -8.44
C THR A 105 -5.80 -18.85 -9.87
N GLN A 106 -5.53 -17.55 -10.10
CA GLN A 106 -5.51 -16.96 -11.43
C GLN A 106 -4.26 -17.36 -12.23
N ARG A 107 -4.34 -17.23 -13.56
CA ARG A 107 -3.16 -17.34 -14.41
C ARG A 107 -2.29 -16.11 -14.19
N MET A 108 -0.97 -16.25 -14.35
CA MET A 108 -0.03 -15.14 -14.15
C MET A 108 -0.37 -13.90 -15.00
N GLU A 109 -0.76 -14.10 -16.26
CA GLU A 109 -1.23 -12.99 -17.12
C GLU A 109 -2.41 -12.24 -16.51
N ASP A 110 -3.41 -12.97 -15.98
CA ASP A 110 -4.60 -12.37 -15.36
C ASP A 110 -4.22 -11.64 -14.05
N VAL A 111 -3.18 -12.09 -13.34
CA VAL A 111 -2.64 -11.39 -12.14
C VAL A 111 -1.96 -10.09 -12.54
N PHE A 112 -1.21 -10.07 -13.65
CA PHE A 112 -0.60 -8.83 -14.16
C PHE A 112 -1.64 -7.83 -14.66
N ASP A 113 -2.73 -8.31 -15.28
CA ASP A 113 -3.86 -7.43 -15.62
C ASP A 113 -4.47 -6.76 -14.38
N VAL A 114 -4.53 -7.47 -13.25
CA VAL A 114 -4.97 -6.89 -11.97
C VAL A 114 -3.98 -5.85 -11.44
N TYR A 115 -2.68 -6.15 -11.51
CA TYR A 115 -1.62 -5.22 -11.12
C TYR A 115 -1.69 -3.92 -11.93
N ASP A 116 -1.79 -4.02 -13.26
CA ASP A 116 -1.90 -2.87 -14.15
C ASP A 116 -3.18 -2.07 -13.86
N ALA A 117 -4.30 -2.75 -13.67
CA ALA A 117 -5.56 -2.11 -13.32
C ALA A 117 -5.49 -1.35 -11.98
N ILE A 118 -4.75 -1.86 -10.99
CA ILE A 118 -4.50 -1.13 -9.74
C ILE A 118 -3.75 0.16 -10.03
N LEU A 119 -2.65 0.11 -10.78
CA LEU A 119 -1.82 1.28 -11.07
C LEU A 119 -2.57 2.34 -11.90
N GLU A 120 -3.39 1.91 -12.86
CA GLU A 120 -4.15 2.82 -13.70
C GLU A 120 -5.29 3.51 -12.93
N VAL A 121 -6.04 2.75 -12.13
CA VAL A 121 -7.18 3.28 -11.37
C VAL A 121 -6.72 4.11 -10.17
N ASN A 122 -5.61 3.69 -9.56
CA ASN A 122 -5.07 4.33 -8.37
C ASN A 122 -3.80 5.08 -8.75
N ASP A 123 -3.93 6.38 -8.96
CA ASP A 123 -2.79 7.29 -9.03
C ASP A 123 -2.12 7.34 -7.64
N ILE A 124 -1.27 6.33 -7.38
CA ILE A 124 -0.61 6.11 -6.10
C ILE A 124 0.17 7.37 -5.74
N GLU A 125 0.92 7.94 -6.70
CA GLU A 125 1.62 9.20 -6.49
C GLU A 125 0.71 10.32 -5.97
N LYS A 126 -0.47 10.51 -6.57
CA LYS A 126 -1.43 11.55 -6.15
C LYS A 126 -2.04 11.25 -4.80
N LEU A 127 -2.33 9.98 -4.48
CA LEU A 127 -2.76 9.56 -3.16
C LEU A 127 -1.69 9.90 -2.12
N VAL A 128 -0.42 9.61 -2.42
CA VAL A 128 0.72 9.95 -1.55
C VAL A 128 0.85 11.45 -1.36
N LYS A 129 0.82 12.23 -2.45
CA LYS A 129 0.90 13.70 -2.40
C LYS A 129 -0.24 14.29 -1.59
N ARG A 130 -1.46 13.75 -1.71
CA ARG A 130 -2.63 14.20 -0.94
C ARG A 130 -2.51 13.84 0.54
N ALA A 131 -2.05 12.63 0.87
CA ALA A 131 -1.82 12.20 2.24
C ALA A 131 -0.81 13.14 2.94
N LYS A 132 0.36 13.38 2.30
CA LYS A 132 1.38 14.31 2.80
C LYS A 132 0.84 15.72 3.02
N LYS A 133 0.13 16.28 2.03
CA LYS A 133 -0.46 17.61 2.13
C LYS A 133 -1.43 17.71 3.30
N SER A 134 -2.27 16.70 3.49
CA SER A 134 -3.27 16.67 4.55
C SER A 134 -2.63 16.60 5.94
N LEU A 135 -1.58 15.77 6.10
CA LEU A 135 -0.83 15.64 7.35
C LEU A 135 -0.04 16.91 7.69
N ALA A 136 0.62 17.53 6.70
CA ALA A 136 1.36 18.78 6.89
C ALA A 136 0.45 19.91 7.39
N VAL A 137 -0.74 20.07 6.78
CA VAL A 137 -1.74 21.06 7.22
C VAL A 137 -2.17 20.82 8.67
N THR A 138 -2.37 19.56 9.07
CA THR A 138 -2.72 19.21 10.45
C THR A 138 -1.60 19.57 11.42
N LYS A 139 -0.35 19.23 11.11
CA LYS A 139 0.82 19.57 11.94
C LYS A 139 0.97 21.08 12.14
N THR A 140 0.81 21.86 11.08
CA THR A 140 0.84 23.34 11.18
C THR A 140 -0.26 23.87 12.10
N LYS A 141 -1.49 23.35 11.97
CA LYS A 141 -2.61 23.76 12.84
C LYS A 141 -2.38 23.40 14.31
N VAL A 142 -1.92 22.18 14.59
CA VAL A 142 -1.61 21.72 15.95
C VAL A 142 -0.48 22.53 16.57
N SER A 143 0.61 22.78 15.83
CA SER A 143 1.72 23.61 16.30
C SER A 143 1.29 25.05 16.59
N PHE A 144 0.44 25.64 15.77
CA PHE A 144 -0.13 26.97 16.01
C PHE A 144 -1.00 26.99 17.27
N LEU A 145 -1.90 26.02 17.45
CA LEU A 145 -2.72 25.90 18.66
C LEU A 145 -1.87 25.77 19.92
N ASN A 146 -0.81 24.96 19.88
CA ASN A 146 0.12 24.78 21.00
C ASN A 146 0.88 26.07 21.33
N LEU A 147 1.29 26.84 20.32
CA LEU A 147 1.93 28.15 20.50
C LEU A 147 0.98 29.16 21.16
N VAL A 148 -0.26 29.25 20.66
CA VAL A 148 -1.29 30.14 21.23
C VAL A 148 -1.58 29.75 22.67
N ARG A 149 -1.73 28.46 22.97
CA ARG A 149 -1.97 27.96 24.33
C ARG A 149 -0.83 28.32 25.28
N LYS A 150 0.43 28.10 24.89
CA LYS A 150 1.60 28.49 25.70
C LYS A 150 1.68 30.00 25.95
N ALA A 151 1.33 30.81 24.95
CA ALA A 151 1.33 32.27 25.08
C ALA A 151 0.20 32.76 26.02
N THR A 152 -0.97 32.13 25.99
CA THR A 152 -2.08 32.48 26.90
C THR A 152 -1.88 31.95 28.31
N GLU A 153 -1.29 30.76 28.49
CA GLU A 153 -0.89 30.22 29.80
C GLU A 153 0.16 31.11 30.49
N ASN A 154 1.13 31.66 29.74
CA ASN A 154 2.15 32.59 30.27
C ASN A 154 1.65 34.02 30.54
N THR A 155 0.47 34.41 30.06
CA THR A 155 -0.09 35.76 30.26
C THR A 155 -1.01 35.82 31.49
N GLN A 156 -1.35 34.67 32.10
CA GLN A 156 -2.18 34.56 33.30
C GLN A 156 -1.38 34.23 34.59
N ALA A 157 -0.05 34.24 34.52
CA ALA A 157 0.88 34.11 35.65
C ALA A 157 1.58 35.45 35.93
#